data_AF-A0A482W4L2-F1
#
_entry.id   AF-A0A482W4L2-F1
#
_cell.length_a   1.000
_cell.length_b   1.000
_cell.length_c   1.000
_cell.angle_alpha   90.00
_cell.angle_beta   90.00
_cell.angle_gamma   90.00
#
_symmetry.space_group_name_H-M   'P 1'
#
loop_
_entity.id
_entity.type
_entity.pdbx_description
1 polymer ?
#
loop_
_entity_poly.entity_id
_entity_poly.type
_entity_poly.pdbx_seq_one_letter_code
_entity_poly.pdbx_strand_id
1 'polypeptide(L)'
;MSLNVNKCTVLSYTKSKNPITYNYVLNNAPVPRRTLIKDLGITFDIKLNFNNHVSNLVIFALKMLGFVIRTCKEFTNLSVLKTLYFTFIRSKLEFCTLIWFPIYNKQKLALELVERKFLKYLNYKSTGVWPP
;
A
#
# COMPACT_ATOMS: atom_id res chain seq x y z
N MET A 1 -14.85 26.82 -17.27
CA MET A 1 -13.99 26.18 -16.25
C MET A 1 -12.69 25.76 -16.93
N SER A 2 -11.52 26.22 -16.49
CA SER A 2 -10.22 25.87 -17.08
C SER A 2 -9.49 24.83 -16.22
N LEU A 3 -8.83 23.85 -16.86
CA LEU A 3 -8.03 22.84 -16.18
C LEU A 3 -6.63 23.37 -15.85
N ASN A 4 -6.09 22.99 -14.69
CA ASN A 4 -4.72 23.32 -14.29
C ASN A 4 -3.73 22.31 -14.89
N VAL A 5 -3.05 22.70 -15.97
CA VAL A 5 -2.11 21.86 -16.72
C VAL A 5 -1.01 21.26 -15.84
N ASN A 6 -0.52 22.01 -14.85
CA ASN A 6 0.57 21.56 -13.96
C ASN A 6 0.15 20.39 -13.06
N LYS A 7 -1.15 20.21 -12.83
CA LYS A 7 -1.72 19.07 -12.07
C LYS A 7 -2.22 17.95 -12.98
N CYS A 8 -2.22 18.15 -14.29
CA CYS A 8 -2.64 17.15 -15.27
C CYS A 8 -1.46 16.27 -15.66
N THR A 9 -1.72 14.97 -15.81
CA THR A 9 -0.72 14.00 -16.31
C THR A 9 -1.42 12.99 -17.20
N VAL A 10 -0.70 12.43 -18.16
CA VAL A 10 -1.21 11.37 -19.02
C VAL A 10 -0.67 10.04 -18.54
N LEU A 11 -1.56 9.09 -18.32
CA LEU A 11 -1.22 7.68 -18.10
C LEU A 11 -1.98 6.85 -19.14
N SER A 12 -1.33 5.82 -19.68
CA SER A 12 -1.98 4.89 -20.61
C SER A 12 -1.80 3.47 -20.13
N TYR A 13 -2.92 2.75 -20.05
CA TYR A 13 -2.97 1.35 -19.67
C TYR A 13 -3.18 0.51 -20.92
N THR A 14 -2.27 -0.42 -21.18
CA THR A 14 -2.39 -1.32 -22.33
C THR A 14 -1.61 -2.60 -22.10
N LYS A 15 -2.10 -3.69 -22.70
CA LYS A 15 -1.37 -4.97 -22.81
C LYS A 15 -0.56 -5.07 -24.10
N SER A 16 -0.69 -4.09 -25.00
CA SER A 16 0.04 -4.08 -26.28
C SER A 16 1.55 -3.92 -26.06
N LYS A 17 2.34 -4.68 -26.83
CA LYS A 17 3.80 -4.50 -26.88
C LYS A 17 4.19 -3.16 -27.52
N ASN A 18 3.34 -2.65 -28.40
CA ASN A 18 3.49 -1.37 -29.09
C ASN A 18 2.37 -0.43 -28.62
N PRO A 19 2.55 0.28 -27.50
CA PRO A 19 1.56 1.22 -26.98
C PRO A 19 1.45 2.44 -27.89
N ILE A 20 0.22 2.91 -28.13
CA ILE A 20 -0.01 4.18 -28.85
C ILE A 20 0.31 5.33 -27.90
N THR A 21 1.35 6.10 -28.21
CA THR A 21 1.75 7.27 -27.44
C THR A 21 1.34 8.54 -28.15
N TYR A 22 0.29 9.20 -27.64
CA TYR A 22 -0.12 10.53 -28.10
C TYR A 22 0.38 11.61 -27.14
N ASN A 23 0.80 12.74 -27.72
CA ASN A 23 1.28 13.92 -27.03
C ASN A 23 0.11 14.90 -26.85
N TYR A 24 -0.54 14.83 -25.70
CA TYR A 24 -1.66 15.69 -25.38
C TYR A 24 -1.19 17.11 -25.02
N VAL A 25 -1.90 18.11 -25.52
CA VAL A 25 -1.65 19.53 -25.25
C VAL A 25 -2.90 20.11 -24.61
N LEU A 26 -2.75 20.83 -23.50
CA LEU A 26 -3.80 21.57 -22.81
C LEU A 26 -3.37 23.03 -22.67
N ASN A 27 -4.22 23.98 -23.07
CA ASN A 27 -3.90 25.42 -23.05
C ASN A 27 -2.52 25.75 -23.68
N ASN A 28 -2.23 25.17 -24.84
CA ASN A 28 -0.94 25.29 -25.55
C ASN A 28 0.30 24.79 -24.77
N ALA A 29 0.11 24.05 -23.67
CA ALA A 29 1.18 23.43 -22.91
C ALA A 29 1.09 21.89 -22.99
N PRO A 30 2.22 21.18 -23.23
CA PRO A 30 2.22 19.72 -23.30
C PRO A 30 1.95 19.10 -21.92
N VAL A 31 1.12 18.07 -21.88
CA VAL A 31 0.80 17.35 -20.64
C VAL A 31 1.82 16.24 -20.42
N PRO A 32 2.52 16.19 -19.28
CA PRO A 32 3.55 15.19 -19.03
C PRO A 32 2.95 13.79 -18.94
N ARG A 33 3.56 12.84 -19.67
CA ARG A 33 3.25 11.42 -19.56
C ARG A 33 4.02 10.80 -18.40
N ARG A 34 3.33 10.03 -17.56
CA ARG A 34 3.94 9.30 -16.44
C ARG A 34 3.72 7.80 -16.60
N THR A 35 4.52 7.03 -15.89
CA THR A 35 4.38 5.56 -15.81
C THR A 35 3.80 5.08 -14.48
N LEU A 36 3.76 5.98 -13.50
CA LEU A 36 3.25 5.77 -12.16
C LEU A 36 2.45 7.01 -11.74
N ILE A 37 1.27 6.80 -11.19
CA ILE A 37 0.45 7.87 -10.62
C ILE A 37 -0.13 7.42 -9.28
N LYS A 38 -0.30 8.38 -8.37
CA LYS A 38 -1.01 8.14 -7.12
C LYS A 38 -2.37 8.81 -7.21
N ASP A 39 -3.42 8.05 -7.01
CA ASP A 39 -4.79 8.55 -6.99
C ASP A 39 -5.57 7.93 -5.83
N LEU A 40 -6.28 8.78 -5.09
CA LEU A 40 -6.99 8.44 -3.84
C LEU A 40 -6.17 7.61 -2.83
N GLY A 41 -4.84 7.73 -2.86
CA GLY A 41 -3.94 6.96 -1.98
C GLY A 41 -3.43 5.65 -2.56
N ILE A 42 -3.94 5.20 -3.71
CA ILE A 42 -3.50 4.00 -4.43
C ILE A 42 -2.46 4.39 -5.48
N THR A 43 -1.49 3.51 -5.71
CA THR A 43 -0.45 3.74 -6.72
C THR A 43 -0.70 2.86 -7.93
N PHE A 44 -0.97 3.47 -9.07
CA PHE A 44 -1.21 2.81 -10.34
C PHE A 44 0.05 2.85 -11.20
N ASP A 45 0.48 1.69 -11.69
CA ASP A 45 1.50 1.56 -12.72
C ASP A 45 0.85 1.27 -14.08
N ILE A 46 1.56 1.54 -15.18
CA ILE A 46 1.04 1.27 -16.53
C ILE A 46 0.61 -0.18 -16.77
N LYS A 47 1.15 -1.13 -15.98
CA LYS A 47 0.84 -2.56 -16.08
C LYS A 47 -0.37 -2.98 -15.24
N LEU A 48 -0.87 -2.10 -14.37
CA LEU A 48 -1.97 -2.37 -13.42
C LEU A 48 -1.74 -3.62 -12.55
N ASN A 49 -0.49 -3.92 -12.20
CA ASN A 49 -0.17 -5.09 -11.38
C ASN A 49 -0.09 -4.77 -9.88
N PHE A 50 -0.12 -3.48 -9.52
CA PHE A 50 -0.08 -2.98 -8.14
C PHE A 50 1.13 -3.43 -7.29
N ASN A 51 2.21 -3.94 -7.91
CA ASN A 51 3.41 -4.36 -7.20
C ASN A 51 4.02 -3.22 -6.38
N ASN A 52 4.13 -2.02 -6.97
CA ASN A 52 4.64 -0.84 -6.29
C ASN A 52 3.73 -0.41 -5.14
N HIS A 53 2.41 -0.50 -5.33
CA HIS A 53 1.44 -0.16 -4.29
C HIS A 53 1.57 -1.09 -3.08
N VAL A 54 1.49 -2.41 -3.31
CA VAL A 54 1.58 -3.42 -2.24
C VAL A 54 2.93 -3.35 -1.54
N SER A 55 4.03 -3.20 -2.27
CA SER A 55 5.37 -3.06 -1.67
C SER A 55 5.45 -1.87 -0.72
N ASN A 56 5.00 -0.69 -1.16
CA ASN A 56 5.00 0.52 -0.33
C ASN A 56 4.09 0.38 0.89
N LEU A 57 2.95 -0.28 0.73
CA LEU A 57 1.96 -0.53 1.78
C LEU A 57 2.48 -1.52 2.83
N VAL A 58 3.19 -2.57 2.42
CA VAL A 58 3.88 -3.51 3.34
C VAL A 58 5.01 -2.81 4.08
N ILE A 59 5.84 -2.00 3.41
CA ILE A 59 6.91 -1.22 4.05
C ILE A 59 6.33 -0.28 5.10
N PHE A 60 5.26 0.45 4.77
CA PHE A 60 4.54 1.29 5.71
C PHE A 60 4.03 0.48 6.92
N ALA A 61 3.35 -0.64 6.66
CA ALA A 61 2.75 -1.46 7.70
C ALA A 61 3.79 -2.04 8.66
N LEU A 62 4.94 -2.51 8.15
CA LEU A 62 6.04 -3.00 8.98
C LEU A 62 6.68 -1.90 9.83
N LYS A 63 6.84 -0.69 9.28
CA LYS A 63 7.33 0.48 10.02
C LYS A 63 6.35 0.87 11.13
N MET A 64 5.06 0.94 10.81
CA MET A 64 4.01 1.26 11.78
C MET A 64 3.91 0.18 12.87
N LEU A 65 3.99 -1.10 12.50
CA LEU A 65 4.04 -2.20 13.46
C LEU A 65 5.25 -2.08 14.40
N GLY A 66 6.43 -1.79 13.86
CA GLY A 66 7.62 -1.54 14.66
C GLY A 66 7.47 -0.34 15.60
N PHE A 67 6.79 0.72 15.16
CA PHE A 67 6.44 1.85 16.02
C PHE A 67 5.51 1.43 17.15
N VAL A 68 4.39 0.76 16.85
CA VAL A 68 3.42 0.26 17.86
C VAL A 68 4.12 -0.64 18.88
N ILE A 69 4.95 -1.60 18.44
CA ILE A 69 5.67 -2.52 19.32
C ILE A 69 6.60 -1.79 20.29
N ARG A 70 7.33 -0.76 19.81
CA ARG A 70 8.27 0.00 20.65
C ARG A 70 7.53 0.91 21.63
N THR A 71 6.52 1.62 21.16
CA THR A 71 5.78 2.60 21.98
C THR A 71 4.90 1.90 23.02
N CYS A 72 4.32 0.76 22.68
CA CYS A 72 3.42 -0.01 23.56
C CYS A 72 4.14 -1.18 24.24
N LYS A 73 5.47 -1.09 24.43
CA LYS A 73 6.25 -2.17 25.03
C LYS A 73 5.72 -2.58 26.41
N GLU A 74 5.29 -1.64 27.23
CA GLU A 74 4.80 -1.89 28.59
C GLU A 74 3.32 -2.29 28.64
N PHE A 75 2.62 -2.31 27.49
CA PHE A 75 1.22 -2.68 27.46
C PHE A 75 1.08 -4.20 27.67
N THR A 76 0.24 -4.57 28.63
CA THR A 76 -0.08 -5.96 28.98
C THR A 76 -1.44 -6.40 28.43
N ASN A 77 -2.34 -5.44 28.17
CA ASN A 77 -3.67 -5.74 27.65
C ASN A 77 -3.62 -6.03 26.13
N LEU A 78 -3.84 -7.30 25.77
CA LEU A 78 -3.84 -7.76 24.38
C LEU A 78 -4.93 -7.11 23.52
N SER A 79 -6.08 -6.78 24.11
CA SER A 79 -7.18 -6.12 23.38
C SER A 79 -6.77 -4.74 22.90
N VAL A 80 -6.01 -3.99 23.71
CA VAL A 80 -5.47 -2.68 23.31
C VAL A 80 -4.50 -2.83 22.14
N LEU A 81 -3.60 -3.80 22.19
CA LEU A 81 -2.66 -4.07 21.09
C LEU A 81 -3.38 -4.45 19.79
N LYS A 82 -4.45 -5.27 19.87
CA LYS A 82 -5.31 -5.59 18.73
C LYS A 82 -5.99 -4.35 18.16
N THR A 83 -6.55 -3.49 19.01
CA THR A 83 -7.16 -2.23 18.58
C THR A 83 -6.16 -1.34 17.85
N LEU A 84 -4.96 -1.17 18.38
CA LEU A 84 -3.91 -0.38 17.73
C LEU A 84 -3.51 -0.97 16.36
N TYR A 85 -3.39 -2.29 16.28
CA TYR A 85 -3.10 -2.94 15.00
C TYR A 85 -4.21 -2.75 13.98
N PHE A 86 -5.47 -2.96 14.38
CA PHE A 86 -6.59 -2.80 13.46
C PHE A 86 -6.78 -1.36 12.98
N THR A 87 -6.59 -0.39 13.88
CA THR A 87 -6.77 1.04 13.59
C THR A 87 -5.65 1.62 12.74
N PHE A 88 -4.38 1.32 13.01
CA PHE A 88 -3.25 1.95 12.30
C PHE A 88 -2.72 1.16 11.11
N ILE A 89 -2.83 -0.17 11.16
CA ILE A 89 -2.19 -1.06 10.20
C ILE A 89 -3.25 -1.70 9.31
N ARG A 90 -4.18 -2.48 9.87
CA ARG A 90 -5.17 -3.23 9.10
C ARG A 90 -6.09 -2.32 8.28
N SER A 91 -6.56 -1.22 8.87
CA SER A 91 -7.36 -0.21 8.17
C SER A 91 -6.68 0.28 6.88
N LYS A 92 -5.35 0.42 6.89
CA LYS A 92 -4.57 0.83 5.72
C LYS A 92 -4.33 -0.31 4.74
N LEU A 93 -4.12 -1.53 5.25
CA LEU A 93 -3.98 -2.73 4.44
C LEU A 93 -5.28 -3.12 3.72
N GLU A 94 -6.44 -2.73 4.22
CA GLU A 94 -7.75 -3.09 3.64
C GLU A 94 -8.36 -1.97 2.79
N PHE A 95 -7.79 -0.77 2.86
CA PHE A 95 -8.27 0.40 2.13
C PHE A 95 -8.25 0.18 0.61
N CYS A 96 -9.41 0.39 -0.04
CA CYS A 96 -9.61 0.24 -1.48
C CYS A 96 -9.12 -1.09 -2.09
N THR A 97 -9.17 -2.17 -1.30
CA THR A 97 -8.79 -3.53 -1.74
C THR A 97 -9.54 -3.98 -2.99
N LEU A 98 -10.77 -3.52 -3.22
CA LEU A 98 -11.56 -3.82 -4.42
C LEU A 98 -10.84 -3.43 -5.74
N ILE A 99 -9.92 -2.46 -5.67
CA ILE A 99 -9.17 -1.98 -6.84
C ILE A 99 -7.85 -2.74 -7.01
N TRP A 100 -7.08 -2.91 -5.94
CA TRP A 100 -5.69 -3.40 -6.03
C TRP A 100 -5.49 -4.85 -5.58
N PHE A 101 -6.55 -5.54 -5.16
CA PHE A 101 -6.53 -6.87 -4.52
C PHE A 101 -5.35 -7.76 -4.94
N PRO A 102 -4.59 -8.33 -4.00
CA PRO A 102 -3.34 -9.03 -4.31
C PRO A 102 -3.61 -10.34 -5.06
N ILE A 103 -3.40 -10.33 -6.38
CA ILE A 103 -3.61 -11.52 -7.22
C ILE A 103 -2.41 -12.47 -7.13
N TYR A 104 -1.19 -11.92 -7.07
CA TYR A 104 0.04 -12.69 -7.13
C TYR A 104 0.45 -13.24 -5.76
N ASN A 105 0.93 -14.49 -5.71
CA ASN A 105 1.38 -15.13 -4.46
C ASN A 105 2.44 -14.30 -3.72
N LYS A 106 3.36 -13.66 -4.45
CA LYS A 106 4.37 -12.76 -3.87
C LYS A 106 3.73 -11.64 -3.04
N GLN A 107 2.66 -11.03 -3.54
CA GLN A 107 1.95 -9.95 -2.85
C GLN A 107 1.21 -10.47 -1.62
N LYS A 108 0.52 -11.61 -1.77
CA LYS A 108 -0.19 -12.28 -0.66
C LYS A 108 0.76 -12.62 0.48
N LEU A 109 1.89 -13.27 0.17
CA LEU A 109 2.91 -13.60 1.15
C LEU A 109 3.48 -12.35 1.83
N ALA A 110 3.71 -11.27 1.08
CA ALA A 110 4.21 -10.02 1.66
C ALA A 110 3.23 -9.38 2.66
N LEU A 111 1.93 -9.46 2.41
CA LEU A 111 0.89 -9.00 3.35
C LEU A 111 0.81 -9.92 4.57
N GLU A 112 0.81 -11.23 4.34
CA GLU A 112 0.75 -12.24 5.41
C GLU A 112 1.95 -12.13 6.35
N LEU A 113 3.13 -11.74 5.86
CA LEU A 113 4.29 -11.48 6.70
C LEU A 113 4.03 -10.38 7.75
N VAL A 114 3.26 -9.34 7.42
CA VAL A 114 2.88 -8.29 8.37
C VAL A 114 1.98 -8.85 9.46
N GLU A 115 0.96 -9.61 9.07
CA GLU A 115 0.01 -10.25 9.98
C GLU A 115 0.72 -11.25 10.90
N ARG A 116 1.52 -12.16 10.34
CA ARG A 116 2.32 -13.14 11.09
C ARG A 116 3.23 -12.45 12.10
N LYS A 117 3.91 -11.37 11.73
CA LYS A 117 4.79 -10.64 12.65
C LYS A 117 4.02 -10.05 13.84
N PHE A 118 2.83 -9.53 13.60
CA PHE A 118 1.96 -9.04 14.67
C PHE A 118 1.44 -10.19 15.55
N LEU A 119 0.99 -11.30 14.96
CA LEU A 119 0.53 -12.48 15.69
C LEU A 119 1.64 -13.10 16.56
N LYS A 120 2.89 -13.17 16.05
CA LYS A 120 4.04 -13.61 16.85
C LYS A 120 4.26 -12.72 18.07
N TYR A 121 4.17 -11.40 17.88
CA TYR A 121 4.27 -10.44 18.97
C TYR A 121 3.14 -10.59 20.00
N LEU A 122 1.89 -10.75 19.54
CA LEU A 122 0.75 -10.99 20.44
C LEU A 122 0.91 -12.29 21.22
N ASN A 123 1.39 -13.37 20.58
CA ASN A 123 1.64 -14.64 21.26
C ASN A 123 2.70 -14.46 22.35
N TYR A 124 3.84 -13.83 22.01
CA TYR A 124 4.88 -13.51 22.97
C TYR A 124 4.36 -12.70 24.16
N LYS A 125 3.46 -11.73 23.93
CA LYS A 125 2.82 -10.96 25.00
C LYS A 125 1.88 -11.78 25.88
N SER A 126 1.29 -12.84 25.35
CA SER A 126 0.39 -13.73 26.10
C SER A 126 1.13 -14.82 26.88
N THR A 127 2.18 -15.41 26.29
CA THR A 127 2.84 -16.62 26.81
C THR A 127 4.21 -16.33 27.43
N GLY A 128 4.81 -15.17 27.12
CA GLY A 128 6.20 -14.84 27.47
C GLY A 128 7.24 -15.56 26.60
N VAL A 129 6.82 -16.46 25.69
CA VAL A 129 7.71 -17.29 24.86
C VAL A 129 7.56 -16.87 23.40
N TRP A 130 8.69 -16.66 22.71
CA TRP A 130 8.66 -16.31 21.29
C TRP A 130 8.35 -17.54 20.43
N PRO A 131 7.33 -17.49 19.55
CA PRO A 131 6.96 -18.63 18.72
C PRO A 131 7.97 -18.86 17.57
N PRO A 132 8.18 -20.14 17.17
CA PRO A 132 9.11 -20.50 16.09
C PRO A 132 8.78 -19.79 14.77
#